data_AF-A0A0X8GMK3-F1
#
_entry.id   AF-A0A0X8GMK3-F1
#
_cell.length_a   1.000
_cell.length_b   1.000
_cell.length_c   1.000
_cell.angle_alpha   90.00
_cell.angle_beta   90.00
_cell.angle_gamma   90.00
#
_symmetry.space_group_name_H-M   'P 1'
#
loop_
_entity.id
_entity.type
_entity.pdbx_description
1 polymer ?
#
loop_
_entity_poly.entity_id
_entity_poly.type
_entity_poly.pdbx_seq_one_letter_code
_entity_poly.pdbx_strand_id
1 'polypeptide(L)'
;MVLYRSIKSQSGVSLISMMVGITISLITAVAMLTLFRHSIKISTDTTQISKQDAERSSAMTIAPILLQDAGFGITDASVSSHIIALKGAAFSVANKLSGTTAASGETANALVWLRNLGTNFECSALFAAPDKGLMLLGPINCSALTEWSTASWPPAKPLASLGTFNFVLSNTAGTCSQFGYASLGKATVTIQSNNATGQAIRSQSCLSNLVVSP
;
A
#
# COMPACT_ATOMS: atom_id res chain seq x y z
N MET A 1 -17.62 0.97 -92.87
CA MET A 1 -16.84 0.55 -91.68
C MET A 1 -17.62 1.00 -90.45
N VAL A 2 -18.39 0.11 -89.83
CA VAL A 2 -19.28 0.43 -88.70
C VAL A 2 -18.55 0.12 -87.41
N LEU A 3 -18.25 1.15 -86.62
CA LEU A 3 -17.67 1.03 -85.27
C LEU A 3 -18.80 0.87 -84.26
N TYR A 4 -19.01 -0.36 -83.78
CA TYR A 4 -19.98 -0.66 -82.72
C TYR A 4 -19.37 -0.28 -81.36
N ARG A 5 -19.74 0.89 -80.82
CA ARG A 5 -19.35 1.32 -79.48
C ARG A 5 -20.23 0.61 -78.45
N SER A 6 -19.67 -0.35 -77.72
CA SER A 6 -20.33 -1.01 -76.60
C SER A 6 -20.61 0.02 -75.49
N ILE A 7 -21.87 0.42 -75.34
CA ILE A 7 -22.34 1.22 -74.21
C ILE A 7 -22.55 0.24 -73.05
N LYS A 8 -21.68 0.30 -72.04
CA LYS A 8 -21.89 -0.43 -70.77
C LYS A 8 -23.22 0.01 -70.16
N SER A 9 -24.11 -0.95 -69.93
CA SER A 9 -25.36 -0.76 -69.20
C SER A 9 -25.08 -0.11 -67.84
N GLN A 10 -25.69 1.04 -67.58
CA GLN A 10 -25.68 1.69 -66.28
C GLN A 10 -26.68 0.95 -65.39
N SER A 11 -26.19 -0.04 -64.64
CA SER A 11 -26.97 -0.75 -63.64
C SER A 11 -27.31 0.21 -62.49
N GLY A 12 -28.53 0.74 -62.47
CA GLY A 12 -29.03 1.55 -61.36
C GLY A 12 -29.01 0.75 -60.06
N VAL A 13 -28.25 1.23 -59.06
CA VAL A 13 -28.28 0.65 -57.72
C VAL A 13 -29.69 0.84 -57.16
N SER A 14 -30.39 -0.26 -56.89
CA SER A 14 -31.72 -0.23 -56.30
C SER A 14 -31.68 0.49 -54.94
N LEU A 15 -32.69 1.31 -54.66
CA LEU A 15 -32.86 2.05 -53.39
C LEU A 15 -32.76 1.10 -52.17
N ILE A 16 -33.20 -0.15 -52.33
CA ILE A 16 -33.06 -1.22 -51.34
C ILE A 16 -31.59 -1.55 -51.03
N SER A 17 -30.72 -1.60 -52.04
CA SER A 17 -29.28 -1.84 -51.84
C SER A 17 -28.61 -0.70 -51.08
N MET A 18 -29.09 0.54 -51.25
CA MET A 18 -28.57 1.68 -50.49
C MET A 18 -29.02 1.63 -49.03
N MET A 19 -30.28 1.27 -48.76
CA MET A 19 -30.77 1.10 -47.39
C MET A 19 -30.03 -0.01 -46.65
N VAL A 20 -29.79 -1.15 -47.30
CA VAL A 20 -29.02 -2.27 -46.71
C VAL A 20 -27.56 -1.88 -46.45
N GLY A 21 -26.93 -1.11 -47.34
CA GLY A 21 -25.57 -0.60 -47.10
C GLY A 21 -25.48 0.34 -45.90
N ILE A 22 -26.46 1.24 -45.73
CA ILE A 22 -26.53 2.17 -44.59
C ILE A 22 -26.79 1.40 -43.29
N THR A 23 -27.68 0.40 -43.27
CA THR A 23 -27.93 -0.38 -42.05
C THR A 23 -26.72 -1.19 -41.63
N ILE A 24 -26.00 -1.81 -42.57
CA ILE A 24 -24.74 -2.52 -42.27
C ILE A 24 -23.70 -1.53 -41.71
N SER A 25 -23.57 -0.34 -42.30
CA SER A 25 -22.64 0.69 -41.81
C SER A 25 -23.00 1.20 -40.41
N LEU A 26 -24.28 1.28 -40.07
CA LEU A 26 -24.74 1.65 -38.73
C LEU A 26 -24.40 0.55 -37.72
N ILE A 27 -24.62 -0.71 -38.07
CA ILE A 27 -24.30 -1.86 -37.21
C ILE A 27 -22.79 -1.91 -36.93
N THR A 28 -21.94 -1.71 -37.94
CA THR A 28 -20.48 -1.71 -37.74
C THR A 28 -20.01 -0.54 -36.90
N ALA A 29 -20.58 0.66 -37.09
CA ALA A 29 -20.27 1.82 -36.26
C ALA A 29 -20.63 1.59 -34.78
N VAL A 30 -21.80 0.99 -34.50
CA VAL A 30 -22.22 0.65 -33.14
C VAL A 30 -21.33 -0.42 -32.52
N ALA A 31 -20.94 -1.44 -33.29
CA ALA A 31 -20.00 -2.46 -32.85
C ALA A 31 -18.64 -1.84 -32.45
N MET A 32 -18.11 -0.95 -33.28
CA MET A 32 -16.84 -0.27 -33.01
C MET A 32 -16.92 0.66 -31.78
N LEU A 33 -18.03 1.39 -31.60
CA LEU A 33 -18.26 2.21 -30.41
C LEU A 33 -18.32 1.37 -29.13
N THR A 34 -18.91 0.18 -29.19
CA THR A 34 -19.01 -0.74 -28.05
C THR A 34 -17.63 -1.25 -27.66
N LEU A 35 -16.80 -1.65 -28.64
CA LEU A 35 -15.41 -2.04 -28.41
C LEU A 35 -14.59 -0.89 -27.81
N PHE A 36 -14.72 0.32 -28.35
CA PHE A 36 -14.01 1.49 -27.84
C PHE A 36 -14.39 1.80 -26.38
N ARG A 37 -15.68 1.78 -26.04
CA ARG A 37 -16.15 1.95 -24.65
C ARG A 37 -15.58 0.90 -23.72
N HIS A 38 -15.54 -0.36 -24.17
CA HIS A 38 -14.97 -1.45 -23.40
C HIS A 38 -13.47 -1.25 -23.16
N SER A 39 -12.71 -0.88 -24.19
CA SER A 39 -11.28 -0.57 -24.07
C SER A 39 -11.00 0.60 -23.12
N ILE A 40 -11.80 1.68 -23.17
CA ILE A 40 -11.66 2.80 -22.23
C ILE A 40 -11.91 2.32 -20.80
N LYS A 41 -13.00 1.59 -20.57
CA LYS A 41 -13.34 1.10 -19.22
C LYS A 41 -12.23 0.22 -18.63
N ILE A 42 -11.72 -0.72 -19.42
CA ILE A 42 -10.58 -1.55 -18.99
C ILE A 42 -9.36 -0.68 -18.68
N SER A 43 -9.09 0.33 -19.51
CA SER A 43 -7.95 1.22 -19.30
C SER A 43 -8.09 2.02 -18.01
N THR A 44 -9.28 2.56 -17.72
CA THR A 44 -9.53 3.31 -16.48
C THR A 44 -9.41 2.41 -15.26
N ASP A 45 -10.02 1.23 -15.29
CA ASP A 45 -9.98 0.27 -14.19
C ASP A 45 -8.53 -0.17 -13.92
N THR A 46 -7.77 -0.45 -14.98
CA THR A 46 -6.35 -0.82 -14.89
C THR A 46 -5.52 0.32 -14.29
N THR A 47 -5.71 1.57 -14.74
CA THR A 47 -4.96 2.69 -14.18
C THR A 47 -5.23 2.91 -12.70
N GLN A 48 -6.47 2.69 -12.24
CA GLN A 48 -6.80 2.80 -10.82
C GLN A 48 -6.13 1.70 -10.01
N ILE A 49 -6.18 0.45 -10.48
CA ILE A 49 -5.52 -0.68 -9.81
C ILE A 49 -4.01 -0.46 -9.76
N SER A 50 -3.39 -0.02 -10.87
CA SER A 50 -1.96 0.26 -10.92
C SER A 50 -1.54 1.36 -9.94
N LYS A 51 -2.36 2.40 -9.74
CA LYS A 51 -2.09 3.44 -8.74
C LYS A 51 -2.13 2.87 -7.31
N GLN A 52 -3.13 2.04 -7.00
CA GLN A 52 -3.25 1.40 -5.69
C GLN A 52 -2.08 0.45 -5.42
N ASP A 53 -1.66 -0.32 -6.42
CA ASP A 53 -0.49 -1.20 -6.29
C ASP A 53 0.81 -0.41 -6.15
N ALA A 54 0.96 0.72 -6.84
CA ALA A 54 2.10 1.61 -6.68
C ALA A 54 2.16 2.22 -5.26
N GLU A 55 1.03 2.72 -4.74
CA GLU A 55 0.92 3.21 -3.37
C GLU A 55 1.29 2.13 -2.36
N ARG A 56 0.73 0.92 -2.49
CA ARG A 56 1.07 -0.21 -1.62
C ARG A 56 2.55 -0.57 -1.68
N SER A 57 3.13 -0.68 -2.87
CA SER A 57 4.55 -1.00 -3.04
C SER A 57 5.45 0.06 -2.41
N SER A 58 5.12 1.34 -2.62
CA SER A 58 5.81 2.46 -1.99
C SER A 58 5.71 2.40 -0.46
N ALA A 59 4.52 2.12 0.09
CA ALA A 59 4.29 1.98 1.52
C ALA A 59 5.08 0.81 2.12
N MET A 60 5.14 -0.34 1.44
CA MET A 60 5.93 -1.50 1.88
C MET A 60 7.45 -1.26 1.83
N THR A 61 7.89 -0.25 1.08
CA THR A 61 9.31 0.15 1.00
C THR A 61 9.64 1.25 2.03
N ILE A 62 8.75 2.21 2.22
CA ILE A 62 8.94 3.33 3.14
C ILE A 62 8.79 2.88 4.60
N ALA A 63 7.83 2.02 4.92
CA ALA A 63 7.58 1.61 6.30
C ALA A 63 8.80 0.95 6.98
N PRO A 64 9.54 0.03 6.34
CA PRO A 64 10.83 -0.46 6.83
C PRO A 64 11.86 0.61 7.15
N ILE A 65 11.95 1.64 6.29
CA ILE A 65 12.92 2.74 6.44
C ILE A 65 12.55 3.57 7.67
N LEU A 66 11.27 3.90 7.83
CA LEU A 66 10.77 4.63 9.01
C LEU A 66 10.99 3.84 10.30
N LEU A 67 10.87 2.51 10.24
CA LEU A 67 11.12 1.64 11.39
C LEU A 67 12.60 1.57 11.79
N GLN A 68 13.55 1.93 10.92
CA GLN A 68 14.96 2.02 11.31
C GLN A 68 15.20 3.12 12.35
N ASP A 69 14.30 4.12 12.45
CA ASP A 69 14.36 5.13 13.50
C ASP A 69 14.03 4.56 14.89
N ALA A 70 13.47 3.34 14.99
CA ALA A 70 13.14 2.71 16.26
C ALA A 70 14.40 2.48 17.10
N GLY A 71 14.43 3.05 18.30
CA GLY A 71 15.58 2.98 19.21
C GLY A 71 16.75 3.88 18.81
N PHE A 72 16.60 4.74 17.80
CA PHE A 72 17.66 5.68 17.41
C PHE A 72 18.00 6.62 18.57
N GLY A 73 19.30 6.81 18.85
CA GLY A 73 19.79 7.70 19.90
C GLY A 73 19.58 7.21 21.34
N ILE A 74 19.19 5.93 21.53
CA ILE A 74 18.95 5.33 22.84
C ILE A 74 19.97 4.21 23.07
N THR A 75 20.71 4.28 24.18
CA THR A 75 21.64 3.22 24.58
C THR A 75 20.85 1.98 25.03
N ASP A 76 21.21 0.80 24.51
CA ASP A 76 20.57 -0.49 24.82
C ASP A 76 19.04 -0.53 24.59
N ALA A 77 18.57 0.09 23.50
CA ALA A 77 17.15 0.12 23.17
C ALA A 77 16.56 -1.29 23.02
N SER A 78 15.68 -1.72 23.92
CA SER A 78 15.09 -3.06 23.90
C SER A 78 13.78 -3.18 23.10
N VAL A 79 13.56 -4.37 22.52
CA VAL A 79 12.23 -4.79 22.03
C VAL A 79 11.27 -4.90 23.21
N SER A 80 10.07 -4.33 23.09
CA SER A 80 9.02 -4.16 24.12
C SER A 80 9.07 -2.87 24.94
N SER A 81 10.24 -2.24 25.13
CA SER A 81 10.32 -0.93 25.81
C SER A 81 10.42 0.24 24.83
N HIS A 82 11.02 0.02 23.66
CA HIS A 82 11.28 1.07 22.67
C HIS A 82 10.56 0.84 21.33
N ILE A 83 10.07 -0.37 21.11
CA ILE A 83 9.13 -0.70 20.05
C ILE A 83 8.10 -1.70 20.57
N ILE A 84 6.84 -1.48 20.23
CA ILE A 84 5.73 -2.40 20.53
C ILE A 84 4.87 -2.59 19.29
N ALA A 85 4.29 -3.78 19.19
CA ALA A 85 3.25 -4.10 18.25
C ALA A 85 1.90 -4.06 18.96
N LEU A 86 0.88 -3.47 18.33
CA LEU A 86 -0.46 -3.35 18.88
C LEU A 86 -1.46 -4.15 18.03
N LYS A 87 -2.28 -4.96 18.70
CA LYS A 87 -3.41 -5.70 18.14
C LYS A 87 -4.71 -4.98 18.43
N GLY A 88 -5.65 -5.05 17.48
CA GLY A 88 -6.95 -4.38 17.59
C GLY A 88 -6.82 -2.87 17.72
N ALA A 89 -5.74 -2.30 17.21
CA ALA A 89 -5.48 -0.88 17.33
C ALA A 89 -6.53 -0.08 16.55
N ALA A 90 -6.99 1.02 17.13
CA ALA A 90 -7.94 1.92 16.49
C ALA A 90 -7.53 3.37 16.70
N PHE A 91 -7.74 4.19 15.67
CA PHE A 91 -7.48 5.63 15.74
C PHE A 91 -8.80 6.39 15.88
N SER A 92 -9.00 6.99 17.05
CA SER A 92 -10.20 7.75 17.41
C SER A 92 -10.19 9.15 16.78
N VAL A 93 -11.38 9.73 16.61
CA VAL A 93 -11.59 11.14 16.22
C VAL A 93 -10.96 12.14 17.20
N ALA A 94 -10.68 11.72 18.45
CA ALA A 94 -9.94 12.51 19.44
C ALA A 94 -8.41 12.47 19.24
N ASN A 95 -7.95 11.98 18.08
CA ASN A 95 -6.54 11.78 17.76
C ASN A 95 -5.79 10.87 18.74
N LYS A 96 -6.47 9.81 19.20
CA LYS A 96 -5.89 8.83 20.13
C LYS A 96 -5.77 7.47 19.47
N LEU A 97 -4.63 6.84 19.68
CA LEU A 97 -4.40 5.45 19.31
C LEU A 97 -4.76 4.55 20.50
N SER A 98 -5.65 3.60 20.29
CA SER A 98 -5.93 2.51 21.24
C SER A 98 -5.38 1.19 20.70
N GLY A 99 -5.35 0.16 21.53
CA GLY A 99 -4.92 -1.20 21.17
C GLY A 99 -4.44 -2.00 22.38
N THR A 100 -4.15 -3.28 22.17
CA THR A 100 -3.46 -4.12 23.15
C THR A 100 -2.09 -4.52 22.63
N THR A 101 -1.10 -4.62 23.49
CA THR A 101 0.24 -5.09 23.10
C THR A 101 0.16 -6.53 22.60
N ALA A 102 0.58 -6.76 21.36
CA ALA A 102 0.70 -8.08 20.77
C ALA A 102 1.97 -8.77 21.27
N ALA A 103 1.92 -10.09 21.48
CA ALA A 103 3.12 -10.84 21.84
C ALA A 103 4.09 -10.95 20.65
N SER A 104 5.35 -11.28 20.92
CA SER A 104 6.35 -11.50 19.87
C SER A 104 5.89 -12.59 18.89
N GLY A 105 5.92 -12.29 17.59
CA GLY A 105 5.48 -13.19 16.52
C GLY A 105 3.98 -13.17 16.25
N GLU A 106 3.19 -12.43 17.03
CA GLU A 106 1.76 -12.26 16.76
C GLU A 106 1.49 -11.22 15.68
N THR A 107 0.34 -11.37 15.02
CA THR A 107 -0.16 -10.39 14.06
C THR A 107 -0.74 -9.18 14.78
N ALA A 108 -0.24 -8.02 14.41
CA ALA A 108 -0.60 -6.70 14.90
C ALA A 108 -1.06 -5.81 13.74
N ASN A 109 -1.80 -4.76 14.06
CA ASN A 109 -2.28 -3.78 13.08
C ASN A 109 -1.73 -2.36 13.35
N ALA A 110 -0.97 -2.16 14.42
CA ALA A 110 -0.11 -0.99 14.55
C ALA A 110 1.26 -1.34 15.13
N LEU A 111 2.24 -0.50 14.85
CA LEU A 111 3.57 -0.50 15.45
C LEU A 111 3.81 0.88 16.04
N VAL A 112 4.30 0.95 17.27
CA VAL A 112 4.69 2.21 17.90
C VAL A 112 6.14 2.08 18.32
N TRP A 113 6.94 3.10 18.05
CA TRP A 113 8.34 3.14 18.44
C TRP A 113 8.74 4.49 19.00
N LEU A 114 9.82 4.45 19.77
CA LEU A 114 10.47 5.60 20.38
C LEU A 114 11.79 5.88 19.67
N ARG A 115 12.12 7.17 19.51
CA ARG A 115 13.45 7.65 19.12
C ARG A 115 13.89 8.80 20.01
N ASN A 116 15.19 9.00 20.14
CA ASN A 116 15.79 10.09 20.89
C ASN A 116 16.63 10.96 19.95
N LEU A 117 16.31 12.26 19.88
CA LEU A 117 17.04 13.26 19.08
C LEU A 117 18.00 14.11 19.94
N GLY A 118 18.40 13.59 21.11
CA GLY A 118 19.38 14.18 22.02
C GLY A 118 18.74 14.82 23.24
N THR A 119 17.80 15.76 23.06
CA THR A 119 17.14 16.47 24.17
C THR A 119 15.70 16.03 24.42
N ASN A 120 15.03 15.45 23.42
CA ASN A 120 13.64 15.01 23.51
C ASN A 120 13.48 13.60 22.95
N PHE A 121 12.59 12.85 23.60
CA PHE A 121 12.10 11.57 23.11
C PHE A 121 10.86 11.80 22.24
N GLU A 122 10.83 11.16 21.09
CA GLU A 122 9.74 11.25 20.14
C GLU A 122 9.13 9.88 19.86
N CYS A 123 7.80 9.81 19.86
CA CYS A 123 7.04 8.64 19.49
C CYS A 123 6.54 8.80 18.07
N SER A 124 6.63 7.71 17.32
CA SER A 124 6.01 7.57 16.00
C SER A 124 5.27 6.24 15.95
N ALA A 125 4.22 6.19 15.14
CA ALA A 125 3.45 4.96 14.97
C ALA A 125 3.05 4.73 13.52
N LEU A 126 3.06 3.47 13.11
CA LEU A 126 2.48 2.99 11.86
C LEU A 126 1.19 2.30 12.21
N PHE A 127 0.09 2.72 11.61
CA PHE A 127 -1.23 2.16 11.85
C PHE A 127 -1.86 1.71 10.53
N ALA A 128 -2.24 0.44 10.49
CA ALA A 128 -3.04 -0.13 9.42
C ALA A 128 -4.53 0.05 9.75
N ALA A 129 -5.13 1.06 9.14
CA ALA A 129 -6.57 1.28 9.20
C ALA A 129 -7.28 0.35 8.22
N PRO A 130 -8.33 -0.38 8.65
CA PRO A 130 -9.08 -1.27 7.76
C PRO A 130 -9.58 -0.58 6.49
N ASP A 131 -10.02 0.69 6.60
CA ASP A 131 -10.66 1.43 5.51
C ASP A 131 -9.78 2.53 4.89
N LYS A 132 -8.62 2.82 5.48
CA LYS A 132 -7.74 3.94 5.06
C LYS A 132 -6.32 3.50 4.71
N GLY A 133 -6.08 2.19 4.66
CA GLY A 133 -4.77 1.61 4.35
C GLY A 133 -3.73 1.87 5.43
N LEU A 134 -2.49 2.11 5.01
CA LEU A 134 -1.37 2.34 5.93
C LEU A 134 -1.20 3.82 6.21
N MET A 135 -1.14 4.18 7.50
CA MET A 135 -0.97 5.56 7.94
C MET A 135 0.22 5.69 8.89
N LEU A 136 0.93 6.81 8.78
CA LEU A 136 1.97 7.25 9.70
C LEU A 136 1.39 8.28 10.67
N LEU A 137 1.63 8.07 11.96
CA LEU A 137 1.26 8.94 13.06
C LEU A 137 2.53 9.48 13.71
N GLY A 138 2.54 10.77 14.05
CA GLY A 138 3.67 11.44 14.68
C GLY A 138 4.56 12.22 13.69
N PRO A 139 5.72 12.71 14.15
CA PRO A 139 6.28 12.52 15.49
C PRO A 139 5.52 13.32 16.56
N ILE A 140 5.52 12.81 17.80
CA ILE A 140 5.06 13.52 19.00
C ILE A 140 6.10 13.42 20.10
N ASN A 141 6.18 14.44 20.96
CA ASN A 141 7.00 14.33 22.17
C ASN A 141 6.33 13.34 23.14
N CYS A 142 7.08 12.35 23.59
CA CYS A 142 6.65 11.39 24.60
C CYS A 142 7.84 11.05 25.48
N SER A 143 7.66 10.95 26.79
CA SER A 143 8.78 10.66 27.71
C SER A 143 9.15 9.18 27.70
N ALA A 144 8.16 8.32 27.47
CA ALA A 144 8.30 6.87 27.41
C ALA A 144 7.29 6.28 26.42
N LEU A 145 7.57 5.09 25.92
CA LEU A 145 6.69 4.43 24.96
C LEU A 145 5.29 4.23 25.54
N THR A 146 5.13 3.96 26.84
CA THR A 146 3.83 3.74 27.53
C THR A 146 2.81 4.87 27.35
N GLU A 147 3.26 6.09 27.04
CA GLU A 147 2.40 7.25 26.82
C GLU A 147 1.67 7.22 25.47
N TRP A 148 1.97 6.24 24.59
CA TRP A 148 1.38 6.12 23.25
C TRP A 148 -0.15 6.16 23.24
N SER A 149 -0.79 5.63 24.29
CA SER A 149 -2.25 5.50 24.42
C SER A 149 -2.93 6.77 24.94
N THR A 150 -2.22 7.57 25.72
CA THR A 150 -2.72 8.81 26.31
C THR A 150 -2.40 10.01 25.43
N ALA A 151 -1.36 9.92 24.63
CA ALA A 151 -0.87 10.99 23.78
C ALA A 151 -1.85 11.37 22.65
N SER A 152 -1.82 12.65 22.28
CA SER A 152 -2.60 13.19 21.17
C SER A 152 -1.73 13.22 19.93
N TRP A 153 -2.04 12.37 18.96
CA TRP A 153 -1.31 12.25 17.71
C TRP A 153 -1.68 13.39 16.75
N PRO A 154 -0.75 13.87 15.91
CA PRO A 154 -1.11 14.76 14.81
C PRO A 154 -2.01 14.02 13.80
N PRO A 155 -2.65 14.74 12.87
CA PRO A 155 -3.41 14.14 11.78
C PRO A 155 -2.59 13.06 11.07
N ALA A 156 -3.16 11.86 10.95
CA ALA A 156 -2.47 10.72 10.36
C ALA A 156 -2.13 10.99 8.89
N LYS A 157 -0.88 10.75 8.50
CA LYS A 157 -0.41 10.89 7.13
C LYS A 157 -0.59 9.57 6.39
N PRO A 158 -1.41 9.49 5.31
CA PRO A 158 -1.55 8.26 4.56
C PRO A 158 -0.27 7.94 3.79
N LEU A 159 0.21 6.70 3.93
CA LEU A 159 1.28 6.12 3.12
C LEU A 159 0.72 5.29 1.96
N ALA A 160 -0.40 4.62 2.20
CA ALA A 160 -1.20 3.95 1.18
C ALA A 160 -2.68 4.17 1.49
N SER A 161 -3.47 4.59 0.50
CA SER A 161 -4.87 4.97 0.71
C SER A 161 -5.80 3.76 0.89
N LEU A 162 -5.39 2.59 0.41
CA LEU A 162 -6.18 1.36 0.39
C LEU A 162 -5.29 0.13 0.63
N GLY A 163 -5.91 -0.93 1.12
CA GLY A 163 -5.28 -2.24 1.29
C GLY A 163 -5.16 -2.67 2.75
N THR A 164 -5.23 -3.98 2.99
CA THR A 164 -5.01 -4.56 4.31
C THR A 164 -3.52 -4.68 4.58
N PHE A 165 -3.06 -4.12 5.70
CA PHE A 165 -1.70 -4.26 6.16
C PHE A 165 -1.70 -4.87 7.55
N ASN A 166 -0.79 -5.80 7.78
CA ASN A 166 -0.58 -6.46 9.05
C ASN A 166 0.91 -6.42 9.36
N PHE A 167 1.24 -6.38 10.64
CA PHE A 167 2.60 -6.35 11.15
C PHE A 167 2.83 -7.58 12.01
N VAL A 168 4.04 -8.13 11.94
CA VAL A 168 4.51 -9.16 12.87
C VAL A 168 5.86 -8.69 13.40
N LEU A 169 5.91 -8.39 14.69
CA LEU A 169 7.15 -8.03 15.37
C LEU A 169 7.68 -9.30 16.07
N SER A 170 8.83 -9.78 15.64
CA SER A 170 9.48 -10.96 16.21
C SER A 170 10.76 -10.56 16.93
N ASN A 171 10.84 -10.93 18.20
CA ASN A 171 11.99 -10.73 19.07
C ASN A 171 12.98 -11.91 18.98
N THR A 172 13.33 -12.30 17.75
CA THR A 172 14.26 -13.42 17.53
C THR A 172 15.62 -12.85 17.14
N ALA A 173 16.60 -13.00 18.03
CA ALA A 173 18.01 -12.75 17.72
C ALA A 173 18.44 -13.71 16.60
N GLY A 174 18.49 -13.23 15.36
CA GLY A 174 18.78 -14.04 14.18
C GLY A 174 19.78 -13.37 13.25
N THR A 175 20.30 -14.13 12.29
CA THR A 175 21.29 -13.78 11.25
C THR A 175 20.80 -12.75 10.23
N CYS A 176 19.90 -11.85 10.61
CA CYS A 176 19.25 -10.98 9.67
C CYS A 176 20.10 -9.71 9.49
N SER A 177 20.77 -9.65 8.34
CA SER A 177 21.55 -8.51 7.87
C SER A 177 20.66 -7.62 7.03
N GLN A 178 20.39 -6.40 7.47
CA GLN A 178 19.85 -5.37 6.59
C GLN A 178 20.96 -4.89 5.66
N PHE A 179 20.65 -4.81 4.35
CA PHE A 179 21.55 -4.23 3.36
C PHE A 179 22.96 -4.86 3.27
N GLY A 180 23.11 -6.14 3.65
CA GLY A 180 24.38 -6.87 3.52
C GLY A 180 25.43 -6.58 4.60
N TYR A 181 25.09 -5.83 5.66
CA TYR A 181 25.99 -5.59 6.80
C TYR A 181 25.82 -6.66 7.88
N ALA A 182 26.94 -7.23 8.35
CA ALA A 182 27.00 -8.32 9.35
C ALA A 182 26.64 -7.90 10.80
N SER A 183 26.10 -6.70 10.99
CA SER A 183 25.49 -6.33 12.27
C SER A 183 24.19 -7.12 12.41
N LEU A 184 24.21 -8.11 13.30
CA LEU A 184 23.05 -8.95 13.58
C LEU A 184 21.96 -8.06 14.18
N GLY A 185 20.98 -7.68 13.35
CA GLY A 185 19.75 -7.09 13.85
C GLY A 185 19.07 -8.09 14.78
N LYS A 186 18.81 -7.69 16.02
CA LYS A 186 18.32 -8.62 17.03
C LYS A 186 16.78 -8.74 17.01
N ALA A 187 16.08 -7.82 16.34
CA ALA A 187 14.63 -7.86 16.16
C ALA A 187 14.27 -7.82 14.67
N THR A 188 13.16 -8.48 14.32
CA THR A 188 12.64 -8.49 12.95
C THR A 188 11.20 -8.01 12.90
N VAL A 189 10.91 -7.10 11.98
CA VAL A 189 9.54 -6.70 11.64
C VAL A 189 9.20 -7.25 10.27
N THR A 190 8.08 -7.97 10.19
CA THR A 190 7.48 -8.39 8.93
C THR A 190 6.23 -7.59 8.69
N ILE A 191 6.18 -6.89 7.56
CA ILE A 191 5.00 -6.19 7.05
C ILE A 191 4.37 -7.11 6.01
N GLN A 192 3.10 -7.44 6.21
CA GLN A 192 2.33 -8.25 5.28
C GLN A 192 1.18 -7.43 4.71
N SER A 193 0.98 -7.51 3.40
CA SER A 193 -0.20 -6.99 2.72
C SER A 193 -0.65 -7.98 1.65
N ASN A 194 -1.92 -7.98 1.26
CA ASN A 194 -2.41 -8.82 0.17
C ASN A 194 -2.50 -8.02 -1.12
N ASN A 195 -1.97 -8.51 -2.24
CA ASN A 195 -2.09 -7.85 -3.54
C ASN A 195 -3.55 -7.87 -4.07
N ALA A 196 -3.77 -7.27 -5.25
CA ALA A 196 -5.08 -7.26 -5.91
C ALA A 196 -5.65 -8.67 -6.21
N THR A 197 -4.81 -9.71 -6.27
CA THR A 197 -5.24 -11.11 -6.47
C THR A 197 -5.38 -11.90 -5.17
N GLY A 198 -5.24 -11.26 -4.00
CA GLY A 198 -5.36 -11.89 -2.69
C GLY A 198 -4.11 -12.64 -2.21
N GLN A 199 -3.01 -12.60 -2.96
CA GLN A 199 -1.74 -13.20 -2.55
C GLN A 199 -1.04 -12.32 -1.51
N ALA A 200 -0.55 -12.94 -0.44
CA ALA A 200 0.21 -12.26 0.60
C ALA A 200 1.61 -11.87 0.09
N ILE A 201 1.87 -10.57 0.02
CA ILE A 201 3.18 -9.97 -0.14
C ILE A 201 3.75 -9.70 1.26
N ARG A 202 5.02 -10.04 1.46
CA ARG A 202 5.72 -9.82 2.72
C ARG A 202 6.99 -9.01 2.48
N SER A 203 7.22 -8.01 3.32
CA SER A 203 8.47 -7.28 3.43
C SER A 203 9.01 -7.49 4.83
N GLN A 204 10.20 -8.06 4.93
CA GLN A 204 10.86 -8.34 6.21
C GLN A 204 12.02 -7.38 6.40
N SER A 205 12.17 -6.86 7.61
CA SER A 205 13.17 -5.85 7.93
C SER A 205 13.73 -6.09 9.33
N CYS A 206 15.05 -6.12 9.43
CA CYS A 206 15.75 -6.16 10.71
C CYS A 206 15.87 -4.78 11.32
N LEU A 207 15.92 -4.75 12.64
CA LEU A 207 16.21 -3.55 13.41
C LEU A 207 17.56 -3.77 14.10
N SER A 208 18.59 -3.09 13.59
CA SER A 208 19.95 -3.15 14.12
C SER A 208 20.14 -2.29 15.37
N ASN A 209 19.31 -1.25 15.54
CA ASN A 209 19.38 -0.32 16.66
C ASN A 209 18.79 -0.89 17.96
N LEU A 210 18.15 -2.06 17.89
CA LEU A 210 17.48 -2.68 19.03
C LEU A 210 18.23 -3.89 19.55
N VAL A 211 18.21 -4.04 20.87
CA VAL A 211 18.69 -5.18 21.63
C VAL A 211 17.49 -6.07 21.98
N VAL A 212 17.63 -7.39 21.86
CA VAL A 212 16.67 -8.33 22.46
C VAL A 212 16.94 -8.31 23.96
N SER A 213 15.96 -7.86 24.76
CA SER A 213 16.01 -8.11 26.20
C SER A 213 15.98 -9.63 26.42
N PRO A 214 16.82 -10.19 27.30
CA PRO A 214 16.74 -11.60 27.69
C PRO A 214 15.38 -11.95 28.31
#